data_AF-A0A399XFD4-F1
#
_entry.id   AF-A0A399XFD4-F1
#
_cell.length_a   1.000
_cell.length_b   1.000
_cell.length_c   1.000
_cell.angle_alpha   90.00
_cell.angle_beta   90.00
_cell.angle_gamma   90.00
#
_symmetry.space_group_name_H-M   'P 1'
#
loop_
_entity.id
_entity.type
_entity.pdbx_description
1 polymer ?
#
loop_
_entity_poly.entity_id
_entity_poly.type
_entity_poly.pdbx_seq_one_letter_code
_entity_poly.pdbx_strand_id
1 'polypeptide(L)'
;MTFAIENLKESDAEATVALFRHIIDELHARSLEVERLHFKDMYPAEDVKKRLGDQDCIYLVGKEGDTVVSFLFAWISNGVGNIHWIGVAPEHRKKGYGDKLLEEAIKRFTEKGCYEAKLFTYPAEKAANDLFQKHGFKETAFVDSRFFGVNIILMVRKITSVPEEHRSKKIVLAGEAGQGIKLMAHALANILAKLGKEVALNLVYDAAVRGGNIHAEIVYSDAPIDVPFFEEADIGLQLSKTLNLAIRAKHMLIESSACDAECKRCEIKCPASDRIPFEKLAVEQFSSPIFVNMIALGRLLSKIGINIETVNFASEFPSQFLNENIEAIRYGYTYKD
;
A
#
# COMPACT_ATOMS: atom_id res chain seq x y z
N MET A 1 -23.13 0.31 -37.07
CA MET A 1 -23.87 0.39 -35.79
C MET A 1 -23.16 1.38 -34.88
N THR A 2 -23.87 2.07 -34.00
CA THR A 2 -23.25 3.07 -33.10
C THR A 2 -22.59 2.36 -31.92
N PHE A 3 -21.32 2.69 -31.65
CA PHE A 3 -20.59 2.18 -30.49
C PHE A 3 -20.96 2.96 -29.24
N ALA A 4 -21.33 2.26 -28.17
CA ALA A 4 -21.65 2.83 -26.87
C ALA A 4 -20.85 2.14 -25.75
N ILE A 5 -20.51 2.90 -24.71
CA ILE A 5 -19.89 2.38 -23.49
C ILE A 5 -20.95 2.37 -22.39
N GLU A 6 -21.03 1.25 -21.67
CA GLU A 6 -21.90 1.11 -20.52
C GLU A 6 -21.21 0.36 -19.37
N ASN A 7 -21.83 0.42 -18.19
CA ASN A 7 -21.48 -0.49 -17.10
C ASN A 7 -21.69 -1.93 -17.54
N LEU A 8 -20.77 -2.81 -17.15
CA LEU A 8 -20.98 -4.23 -17.32
C LEU A 8 -22.23 -4.65 -16.54
N LYS A 9 -23.19 -5.26 -17.24
CA LYS A 9 -24.39 -5.86 -16.65
C LYS A 9 -24.21 -7.36 -16.53
N GLU A 10 -25.00 -7.97 -15.65
CA GLU A 10 -25.01 -9.43 -15.48
C GLU A 10 -25.29 -10.17 -16.80
N SER A 11 -26.18 -9.64 -17.65
CA SER A 11 -26.50 -10.17 -18.97
C SER A 11 -25.32 -10.22 -19.94
N ASP A 12 -24.34 -9.33 -19.76
CA ASP A 12 -23.17 -9.20 -20.64
C ASP A 12 -21.91 -9.88 -20.05
N ALA A 13 -21.99 -10.43 -18.82
CA ALA A 13 -20.85 -10.98 -18.10
C ALA A 13 -20.20 -12.16 -18.83
N GLU A 14 -21.00 -13.10 -19.32
CA GLU A 14 -20.50 -14.28 -20.06
C GLU A 14 -19.80 -13.87 -21.36
N ALA A 15 -20.41 -12.99 -22.15
CA ALA A 15 -19.83 -12.49 -23.40
C ALA A 15 -18.52 -11.72 -23.14
N THR A 16 -18.48 -10.93 -22.07
CA THR A 16 -17.30 -10.16 -21.67
C THR A 16 -16.16 -11.07 -21.24
N VAL A 17 -16.43 -12.09 -20.43
CA VAL A 17 -15.41 -13.07 -20.01
C VAL A 17 -14.93 -13.91 -21.19
N ALA A 18 -15.81 -14.28 -22.12
CA ALA A 18 -15.40 -14.96 -23.35
C ALA A 18 -14.43 -14.09 -24.19
N LEU A 19 -14.72 -12.80 -24.34
CA LEU A 19 -13.84 -11.86 -25.02
C LEU A 19 -12.50 -11.67 -24.28
N PHE A 20 -12.52 -11.55 -22.96
CA PHE A 20 -11.32 -11.51 -22.12
C PHE A 20 -10.44 -12.74 -22.35
N ARG A 21 -11.02 -13.94 -22.28
CA ARG A 21 -10.30 -15.20 -22.50
C ARG A 21 -9.68 -15.28 -23.89
N HIS A 22 -10.39 -14.82 -24.92
CA HIS A 22 -9.87 -14.76 -26.29
C HIS A 22 -8.66 -13.83 -26.41
N ILE A 23 -8.69 -12.66 -25.75
CA ILE A 23 -7.57 -11.72 -25.75
C ILE A 23 -6.37 -12.27 -24.98
N ILE A 24 -6.59 -12.99 -23.87
CA ILE A 24 -5.50 -13.68 -23.16
C ILE A 24 -4.84 -14.72 -24.07
N ASP A 25 -5.60 -15.48 -24.85
CA ASP A 25 -5.04 -16.45 -25.80
C ASP A 25 -4.17 -15.79 -26.87
N GLU A 26 -4.54 -14.61 -27.35
CA GLU A 26 -3.76 -13.86 -28.32
C GLU A 26 -2.48 -13.28 -27.69
N LEU A 27 -2.62 -12.57 -26.56
CA LEU A 27 -1.52 -11.89 -25.88
C LEU A 27 -0.45 -12.88 -25.41
N HIS A 28 -0.88 -14.04 -24.93
CA HIS A 28 -0.04 -15.11 -24.40
C HIS A 28 0.05 -16.31 -25.35
N ALA A 29 -0.09 -16.11 -26.66
CA ALA A 29 -0.05 -17.20 -27.64
C ALA A 29 1.25 -18.05 -27.61
N ARG A 30 2.33 -17.48 -27.07
CA ARG A 30 3.63 -18.15 -26.91
C ARG A 30 3.82 -18.81 -25.53
N SER A 31 2.90 -18.59 -24.60
CA SER A 31 2.92 -19.17 -23.25
C SER A 31 2.33 -20.57 -23.23
N LEU A 32 2.67 -21.32 -22.20
CA LEU A 32 2.08 -22.63 -21.95
C LEU A 32 0.58 -22.50 -21.68
N GLU A 33 -0.18 -23.54 -22.00
CA GLU A 33 -1.63 -23.55 -21.76
C GLU A 33 -1.99 -23.33 -20.29
N VAL A 34 -1.21 -23.91 -19.37
CA VAL A 34 -1.39 -23.73 -17.93
C VAL A 34 -1.22 -22.28 -17.47
N GLU A 35 -0.29 -21.54 -18.09
CA GLU A 35 -0.07 -20.12 -17.79
C GLU A 35 -1.24 -19.27 -18.29
N ARG A 36 -1.71 -19.55 -19.52
CA ARG A 36 -2.91 -18.91 -20.06
C ARG A 36 -4.14 -19.17 -19.20
N LEU A 37 -4.30 -20.40 -18.71
CA LEU A 37 -5.41 -20.76 -17.83
C LEU A 37 -5.38 -19.97 -16.52
N HIS A 38 -4.20 -19.77 -15.93
CA HIS A 38 -4.03 -18.95 -14.73
C HIS A 38 -4.58 -17.53 -14.90
N PHE A 39 -4.29 -16.87 -16.02
CA PHE A 39 -4.86 -15.54 -16.31
C PHE A 39 -6.39 -15.59 -16.51
N LYS A 40 -6.89 -16.60 -17.22
CA LYS A 40 -8.32 -16.77 -17.50
C LYS A 40 -9.15 -17.04 -16.24
N ASP A 41 -8.58 -17.73 -15.27
CA ASP A 41 -9.23 -18.10 -14.00
C ASP A 41 -9.29 -16.93 -13.00
N MET A 42 -8.68 -15.79 -13.32
CA MET A 42 -8.76 -14.58 -12.49
C MET A 42 -10.11 -13.84 -12.63
N TYR A 43 -10.84 -14.10 -13.72
CA TYR A 43 -12.12 -13.48 -14.05
C TYR A 43 -13.16 -14.53 -14.52
N PRO A 44 -13.52 -15.53 -13.69
CA PRO A 44 -14.63 -16.39 -14.00
C PRO A 44 -15.94 -15.57 -13.97
N ALA A 45 -16.89 -15.91 -14.85
CA ALA A 45 -18.12 -15.13 -15.01
C ALA A 45 -18.89 -14.95 -13.69
N GLU A 46 -18.95 -15.98 -12.86
CA GLU A 46 -19.59 -15.91 -11.53
C GLU A 46 -18.94 -14.89 -10.61
N ASP A 47 -17.61 -14.77 -10.58
CA ASP A 47 -16.93 -13.78 -9.74
C ASP A 47 -17.00 -12.38 -10.34
N VAL A 48 -17.02 -12.27 -11.67
CA VAL A 48 -17.32 -11.00 -12.35
C VAL A 48 -18.70 -10.50 -11.93
N LYS A 49 -19.73 -11.36 -11.96
CA LYS A 49 -21.11 -11.04 -11.54
C LYS A 49 -21.16 -10.59 -10.08
N LYS A 50 -20.49 -11.32 -9.16
CA LYS A 50 -20.42 -10.93 -7.74
C LYS A 50 -19.81 -9.54 -7.53
N ARG A 51 -18.79 -9.18 -8.32
CA ARG A 51 -18.10 -7.88 -8.23
C ARG A 51 -18.88 -6.72 -8.85
N LEU A 52 -19.97 -6.95 -9.58
CA LEU A 52 -20.79 -5.87 -10.14
C LEU A 52 -21.47 -5.00 -9.08
N GLY A 53 -21.67 -5.54 -7.87
CA GLY A 53 -22.21 -4.79 -6.73
C GLY A 53 -21.18 -4.00 -5.94
N ASP A 54 -19.88 -4.18 -6.23
CA ASP A 54 -18.80 -3.51 -5.53
C ASP A 54 -18.63 -2.08 -6.06
N GLN A 55 -18.79 -1.09 -5.19
CA GLN A 55 -18.69 0.33 -5.54
C GLN A 55 -17.28 0.77 -5.92
N ASP A 56 -16.27 -0.01 -5.56
CA ASP A 56 -14.88 0.23 -5.90
C ASP A 56 -14.49 -0.49 -7.20
N CYS A 57 -15.32 -1.39 -7.73
CA CYS A 57 -15.09 -2.02 -9.04
C CYS A 57 -15.65 -1.14 -10.17
N ILE A 58 -14.84 -0.94 -11.22
CA ILE A 58 -15.23 -0.22 -12.44
C ILE A 58 -15.08 -1.18 -13.62
N TYR A 59 -16.17 -1.87 -13.96
CA TYR A 59 -16.24 -2.77 -15.11
C TYR A 59 -17.06 -2.12 -16.22
N LEU A 60 -16.40 -1.89 -17.36
CA LEU A 60 -16.99 -1.25 -18.53
C LEU A 60 -17.05 -2.24 -19.68
N VAL A 61 -18.08 -2.12 -20.50
CA VAL A 61 -18.18 -2.79 -21.80
C VAL A 61 -18.45 -1.77 -22.88
N GLY A 62 -17.85 -2.01 -24.05
CA GLY A 62 -18.18 -1.30 -25.27
C GLY A 62 -18.94 -2.23 -26.21
N LYS A 63 -20.06 -1.74 -26.74
CA LYS A 63 -20.97 -2.53 -27.58
C LYS A 63 -21.22 -1.86 -28.92
N GLU A 64 -21.27 -2.68 -29.97
CA GLU A 64 -21.89 -2.31 -31.25
C GLU A 64 -23.25 -3.01 -31.33
N GLY A 65 -24.35 -2.27 -31.14
CA GLY A 65 -25.66 -2.88 -30.93
C GLY A 65 -25.71 -3.69 -29.62
N ASP A 66 -26.14 -4.94 -29.70
CA ASP A 66 -26.19 -5.85 -28.54
C ASP A 66 -24.90 -6.67 -28.34
N THR A 67 -23.92 -6.55 -29.25
CA THR A 67 -22.68 -7.33 -29.19
C THR A 67 -21.61 -6.61 -28.39
N VAL A 68 -21.07 -7.28 -27.37
CA VAL A 68 -19.88 -6.83 -26.63
C VAL A 68 -18.64 -6.97 -27.51
N VAL A 69 -17.97 -5.85 -27.78
CA VAL A 69 -16.79 -5.80 -28.65
C VAL A 69 -15.54 -5.29 -27.93
N SER A 70 -15.69 -4.78 -26.72
CA SER A 70 -14.57 -4.35 -25.87
C SER A 70 -14.94 -4.36 -24.39
N PHE A 71 -13.95 -4.41 -23.52
CA PHE A 71 -14.13 -4.37 -22.07
C PHE A 71 -12.98 -3.66 -21.36
N LEU A 72 -13.25 -3.22 -20.12
CA LEU A 72 -12.24 -2.75 -19.19
C LEU A 72 -12.60 -3.24 -17.78
N PHE A 73 -11.64 -3.86 -17.11
CA PHE A 73 -11.71 -4.23 -15.70
C PHE A 73 -10.75 -3.35 -14.89
N ALA A 74 -11.31 -2.63 -13.94
CA ALA A 74 -10.57 -1.80 -13.01
C ALA A 74 -11.16 -1.83 -11.61
N TRP A 75 -10.39 -1.40 -10.63
CA TRP A 75 -10.87 -1.15 -9.27
C TRP A 75 -10.21 0.07 -8.64
N ILE A 76 -10.84 0.65 -7.62
CA ILE A 76 -10.32 1.74 -6.83
C ILE A 76 -9.77 1.19 -5.52
N SER A 77 -8.61 1.67 -5.10
CA SER A 77 -8.07 1.37 -3.78
C SER A 77 -7.21 2.55 -3.30
N ASN A 78 -7.47 3.03 -2.09
CA ASN A 78 -6.73 4.13 -1.46
C ASN A 78 -6.58 5.38 -2.35
N GLY A 79 -7.67 5.81 -2.99
CA GLY A 79 -7.65 6.98 -3.88
C GLY A 79 -6.92 6.76 -5.22
N VAL A 80 -6.60 5.52 -5.57
CA VAL A 80 -5.93 5.16 -6.84
C VAL A 80 -6.84 4.25 -7.68
N GLY A 81 -7.03 4.62 -8.95
CA GLY A 81 -7.67 3.78 -9.96
C GLY A 81 -6.68 2.78 -10.55
N ASN A 82 -6.96 1.50 -10.43
CA ASN A 82 -6.12 0.41 -10.91
C ASN A 82 -6.79 -0.20 -12.15
N ILE A 83 -6.23 0.04 -13.34
CA ILE A 83 -6.70 -0.62 -14.56
C ILE A 83 -5.96 -1.95 -14.68
N HIS A 84 -6.71 -3.05 -14.67
CA HIS A 84 -6.13 -4.39 -14.73
C HIS A 84 -6.06 -4.90 -16.16
N TRP A 85 -7.22 -4.94 -16.82
CA TRP A 85 -7.34 -5.45 -18.18
C TRP A 85 -8.20 -4.51 -18.99
N ILE A 86 -7.73 -4.20 -20.20
CA ILE A 86 -8.46 -3.46 -21.20
C ILE A 86 -8.31 -4.23 -22.51
N GLY A 87 -9.42 -4.42 -23.22
CA GLY A 87 -9.45 -5.29 -24.38
C GLY A 87 -10.43 -4.81 -25.43
N VAL A 88 -10.03 -4.89 -26.70
CA VAL A 88 -10.91 -4.67 -27.85
C VAL A 88 -10.78 -5.90 -28.76
N ALA A 89 -11.92 -6.47 -29.14
CA ALA A 89 -11.99 -7.59 -30.06
C ALA A 89 -11.15 -7.30 -31.33
N PRO A 90 -10.33 -8.25 -31.83
CA PRO A 90 -9.42 -8.03 -32.94
C PRO A 90 -10.05 -7.26 -34.11
N GLU A 91 -11.29 -7.61 -34.46
CA GLU A 91 -11.94 -7.13 -35.68
C GLU A 91 -12.56 -5.72 -35.51
N HIS A 92 -12.50 -5.21 -34.28
CA HIS A 92 -13.01 -3.92 -33.87
C HIS A 92 -11.88 -2.95 -33.45
N ARG A 93 -10.61 -3.35 -33.63
CA ARG A 93 -9.45 -2.51 -33.34
C ARG A 93 -9.29 -1.37 -34.36
N LYS A 94 -8.49 -0.37 -33.98
CA LYS A 94 -8.24 0.85 -34.78
C LYS A 94 -9.50 1.69 -35.09
N LYS A 95 -10.61 1.43 -34.40
CA LYS A 95 -11.86 2.23 -34.43
C LYS A 95 -11.96 3.25 -33.28
N GLY A 96 -10.91 3.37 -32.44
CA GLY A 96 -10.88 4.28 -31.28
C GLY A 96 -11.61 3.77 -30.03
N TYR A 97 -11.98 2.48 -29.96
CA TYR A 97 -12.73 1.94 -28.80
C TYR A 97 -11.87 1.84 -27.53
N GLY A 98 -10.58 1.56 -27.68
CA GLY A 98 -9.62 1.61 -26.56
C GLY A 98 -9.51 3.02 -25.96
N ASP A 99 -9.45 4.05 -26.81
CA ASP A 99 -9.44 5.45 -26.37
C ASP A 99 -10.68 5.77 -25.54
N LYS A 100 -11.87 5.45 -26.07
CA LYS A 100 -13.13 5.75 -25.40
C LYS A 100 -13.27 5.03 -24.05
N LEU A 101 -12.84 3.77 -23.95
CA LEU A 101 -12.86 3.02 -22.68
C LEU A 101 -11.94 3.65 -21.65
N LEU A 102 -10.74 4.06 -22.08
CA LEU A 102 -9.75 4.65 -21.20
C LEU A 102 -10.18 6.05 -20.71
N GLU A 103 -10.75 6.86 -21.61
CA GLU A 103 -11.37 8.15 -21.27
C GLU A 103 -12.48 7.99 -20.24
N GLU A 104 -13.41 7.05 -20.45
CA GLU A 104 -14.52 6.80 -19.53
C GLU A 104 -14.04 6.26 -18.17
N ALA A 105 -13.05 5.37 -18.14
CA ALA A 105 -12.46 4.88 -16.89
C ALA A 105 -11.82 6.02 -16.09
N ILE A 106 -11.05 6.89 -16.75
CA ILE A 106 -10.38 8.03 -16.10
C ILE A 106 -11.40 9.05 -15.61
N LYS A 107 -12.45 9.31 -16.37
CA LYS A 107 -13.58 10.14 -15.94
C LYS A 107 -14.18 9.61 -14.63
N ARG A 108 -14.45 8.31 -14.56
CA ARG A 108 -15.01 7.67 -13.35
C ARG A 108 -14.06 7.67 -12.16
N PHE A 109 -12.76 7.45 -12.39
CA PHE A 109 -11.75 7.61 -11.34
C PHE A 109 -11.77 9.06 -10.80
N THR A 110 -11.88 10.04 -11.69
CA THR A 110 -11.94 11.46 -11.30
C THR A 110 -13.21 11.76 -10.49
N GLU A 111 -14.38 11.28 -10.92
CA GLU A 111 -15.66 11.43 -10.21
C GLU A 111 -15.65 10.74 -8.83
N LYS A 112 -14.88 9.66 -8.68
CA LYS A 112 -14.67 8.94 -7.42
C LYS A 112 -13.56 9.53 -6.54
N GLY A 113 -12.98 10.67 -6.92
CA GLY A 113 -11.94 11.35 -6.15
C GLY A 113 -10.56 10.71 -6.22
N CYS A 114 -10.30 9.83 -7.19
CA CYS A 114 -8.97 9.27 -7.36
C CYS A 114 -7.97 10.36 -7.78
N TYR A 115 -6.80 10.36 -7.16
CA TYR A 115 -5.72 11.29 -7.48
C TYR A 115 -4.77 10.75 -8.54
N GLU A 116 -4.81 9.44 -8.78
CA GLU A 116 -3.95 8.75 -9.72
C GLU A 116 -4.68 7.57 -10.36
N ALA A 117 -4.34 7.27 -11.60
CA ALA A 117 -4.63 6.00 -12.25
C ALA A 117 -3.33 5.28 -12.59
N LYS A 118 -3.29 3.95 -12.45
CA LYS A 118 -2.14 3.14 -12.80
C LYS A 118 -2.52 1.82 -13.46
N LEU A 119 -1.57 1.26 -14.20
CA LEU A 119 -1.70 -0.03 -14.87
C LEU A 119 -0.34 -0.70 -15.05
N PHE A 120 -0.35 -2.01 -15.21
CA PHE A 120 0.80 -2.76 -15.70
C PHE A 120 0.60 -3.13 -17.17
N THR A 121 1.68 -3.08 -17.95
CA THR A 121 1.71 -3.45 -19.36
C THR A 121 3.03 -4.15 -19.69
N TYR A 122 3.10 -4.77 -20.86
CA TYR A 122 4.29 -5.44 -21.35
C TYR A 122 5.12 -4.50 -22.23
N PRO A 123 6.46 -4.49 -22.09
CA PRO A 123 7.34 -3.68 -22.96
C PRO A 123 7.16 -3.93 -24.46
N ALA A 124 6.83 -5.17 -24.84
CA ALA A 124 6.63 -5.56 -26.23
C ALA A 124 5.31 -5.06 -26.83
N GLU A 125 4.33 -4.68 -26.00
CA GLU A 125 2.98 -4.31 -26.44
C GLU A 125 2.89 -2.83 -26.83
N LYS A 126 3.63 -2.47 -27.89
CA LYS A 126 3.77 -1.07 -28.33
C LYS A 126 2.43 -0.38 -28.57
N ALA A 127 1.45 -1.06 -29.14
CA ALA A 127 0.13 -0.46 -29.41
C ALA A 127 -0.63 -0.08 -28.13
N ALA A 128 -0.54 -0.91 -27.08
CA ALA A 128 -1.12 -0.59 -25.78
C ALA A 128 -0.34 0.55 -25.11
N ASN A 129 0.99 0.51 -25.17
CA ASN A 129 1.84 1.54 -24.58
C ASN A 129 1.60 2.92 -25.24
N ASP A 130 1.48 2.97 -26.57
CA ASP A 130 1.15 4.19 -27.32
C ASP A 130 -0.25 4.72 -26.93
N LEU A 131 -1.23 3.83 -26.74
CA LEU A 131 -2.57 4.20 -26.24
C LEU A 131 -2.47 4.81 -24.83
N PHE A 132 -1.78 4.17 -23.90
CA PHE A 132 -1.66 4.67 -22.53
C PHE A 132 -0.90 6.01 -22.47
N GLN A 133 0.20 6.15 -23.22
CA GLN A 133 0.96 7.40 -23.30
C GLN A 133 0.13 8.55 -23.87
N LYS A 134 -0.65 8.30 -24.93
CA LYS A 134 -1.59 9.27 -25.50
C LYS A 134 -2.59 9.78 -24.46
N HIS A 135 -3.02 8.90 -23.56
CA HIS A 135 -3.93 9.22 -22.46
C HIS A 135 -3.21 9.68 -21.18
N GLY A 136 -1.95 10.13 -21.28
CA GLY A 136 -1.24 10.81 -20.19
C GLY A 136 -0.62 9.88 -19.15
N PHE A 137 -0.59 8.57 -19.38
CA PHE A 137 0.20 7.66 -18.55
C PHE A 137 1.68 7.77 -18.90
N LYS A 138 2.53 7.73 -17.88
CA LYS A 138 3.99 7.73 -18.02
C LYS A 138 4.55 6.48 -17.36
N GLU A 139 5.59 5.93 -17.96
CA GLU A 139 6.36 4.85 -17.33
C GLU A 139 7.04 5.37 -16.05
N THR A 140 6.81 4.70 -14.93
CA THR A 140 7.39 5.07 -13.63
C THR A 140 8.27 3.99 -13.02
N ALA A 141 8.06 2.73 -13.41
CA ALA A 141 8.90 1.62 -12.97
C ALA A 141 8.94 0.51 -14.02
N PHE A 142 10.09 -0.14 -14.12
CA PHE A 142 10.29 -1.37 -14.89
C PHE A 142 10.56 -2.51 -13.92
N VAL A 143 9.81 -3.61 -14.05
CA VAL A 143 10.10 -4.83 -13.31
C VAL A 143 10.56 -5.89 -14.29
N ASP A 144 11.81 -6.32 -14.07
CA ASP A 144 12.44 -7.34 -14.87
C ASP A 144 11.86 -8.74 -14.58
N SER A 145 11.95 -9.62 -15.59
CA SER A 145 11.44 -10.99 -15.57
C SER A 145 11.89 -11.84 -14.38
N ARG A 146 13.00 -11.50 -13.70
CA ARG A 146 13.42 -12.17 -12.46
C ARG A 146 12.38 -12.21 -11.34
N PHE A 147 11.43 -11.26 -11.31
CA PHE A 147 10.41 -11.19 -10.25
C PHE A 147 9.10 -11.89 -10.60
N PHE A 148 8.67 -11.80 -11.86
CA PHE A 148 7.35 -12.26 -12.30
C PHE A 148 7.39 -13.24 -13.48
N GLY A 149 8.57 -13.69 -13.90
CA GLY A 149 8.75 -14.50 -15.11
C GLY A 149 8.57 -13.72 -16.42
N VAL A 150 8.11 -12.47 -16.36
CA VAL A 150 7.85 -11.59 -17.51
C VAL A 150 8.31 -10.17 -17.20
N ASN A 151 8.77 -9.46 -18.22
CA ASN A 151 9.07 -8.04 -18.10
C ASN A 151 7.77 -7.25 -18.09
N ILE A 152 7.57 -6.39 -17.11
CA ILE A 152 6.39 -5.52 -16.99
C ILE A 152 6.80 -4.09 -16.71
N ILE A 153 5.99 -3.16 -17.17
CA ILE A 153 6.13 -1.73 -16.95
C ILE A 153 4.94 -1.27 -16.12
N LEU A 154 5.20 -0.56 -15.03
CA LEU A 154 4.20 0.22 -14.32
C LEU A 154 4.07 1.58 -15.01
N MET A 155 2.85 1.88 -15.47
CA MET A 155 2.51 3.18 -16.02
C MET A 155 1.51 3.90 -15.12
N VAL A 156 1.73 5.21 -14.94
CA VAL A 156 0.97 6.05 -14.01
C VAL A 156 0.53 7.34 -14.68
N ARG A 157 -0.74 7.70 -14.49
CA ARG A 157 -1.32 9.01 -14.83
C ARG A 157 -1.77 9.70 -13.55
N LYS A 158 -1.23 10.89 -13.28
CA LYS A 158 -1.77 11.78 -12.24
C LYS A 158 -3.08 12.42 -12.73
N ILE A 159 -4.13 12.34 -11.91
CA ILE A 159 -5.45 12.94 -12.19
C ILE A 159 -5.54 14.31 -11.51
N THR A 160 -5.25 14.35 -10.21
CA THR A 160 -5.17 15.56 -9.41
C THR A 160 -3.98 15.48 -8.46
N SER A 161 -3.70 16.53 -7.70
CA SER A 161 -2.73 16.47 -6.61
C SER A 161 -3.16 15.41 -5.60
N VAL A 162 -2.20 14.62 -5.10
CA VAL A 162 -2.45 13.64 -4.03
C VAL A 162 -3.08 14.36 -2.84
N PRO A 163 -4.27 13.96 -2.34
CA PRO A 163 -4.90 14.52 -1.15
C PRO A 163 -3.98 14.43 0.06
N GLU A 164 -4.02 15.39 0.98
CA GLU A 164 -3.12 15.44 2.15
C GLU A 164 -3.18 14.16 3.00
N GLU A 165 -4.38 13.61 3.17
CA GLU A 165 -4.64 12.32 3.85
C GLU A 165 -3.97 11.10 3.19
N HIS A 166 -3.57 11.22 1.92
CA HIS A 166 -2.84 10.21 1.16
C HIS A 166 -1.37 10.60 0.94
N ARG A 167 -1.01 11.89 1.10
CA ARG A 167 0.37 12.38 1.07
C ARG A 167 1.11 12.10 2.36
N SER A 168 0.43 12.21 3.48
CA SER A 168 1.02 12.14 4.81
C SER A 168 0.74 10.80 5.46
N LYS A 169 1.75 10.29 6.17
CA LYS A 169 1.66 9.11 7.00
C LYS A 169 1.84 9.52 8.45
N LYS A 170 1.01 8.96 9.32
CA LYS A 170 0.92 9.35 10.72
C LYS A 170 1.34 8.18 11.60
N ILE A 171 2.33 8.41 12.46
CA ILE A 171 2.85 7.44 13.41
C ILE A 171 2.73 7.99 14.82
N VAL A 172 2.30 7.15 15.75
CA VAL A 172 2.33 7.47 17.18
C VAL A 172 3.18 6.45 17.95
N LEU A 173 4.13 6.93 18.73
CA LEU A 173 5.01 6.10 19.57
C LEU A 173 4.68 6.42 21.02
N ALA A 174 4.32 5.44 21.84
CA ALA A 174 3.91 5.65 23.22
C ALA A 174 4.62 4.67 24.17
N GLY A 175 4.92 5.16 25.35
CA GLY A 175 5.58 4.39 26.40
C GLY A 175 5.70 5.16 27.70
N GLU A 176 6.40 4.57 28.65
CA GLU A 176 6.75 5.19 29.93
C GLU A 176 8.13 5.86 29.86
N ALA A 177 8.34 6.85 30.74
CA ALA A 177 9.63 7.47 30.94
C ALA A 177 10.73 6.41 31.19
N GLY A 178 11.80 6.46 30.39
CA GLY A 178 12.89 5.48 30.45
C GLY A 178 12.86 4.41 29.35
N GLN A 179 11.72 4.19 28.68
CA GLN A 179 11.62 3.24 27.57
C GLN A 179 12.21 3.74 26.24
N GLY A 180 12.87 4.91 26.24
CA GLY A 180 13.59 5.40 25.06
C GLY A 180 12.71 5.95 23.93
N ILE A 181 11.43 6.29 24.18
CA ILE A 181 10.50 6.85 23.18
C ILE A 181 11.07 8.09 22.50
N LYS A 182 11.65 9.03 23.27
CA LYS A 182 12.27 10.25 22.72
C LYS A 182 13.39 9.92 21.72
N LEU A 183 14.27 8.98 22.07
CA LEU A 183 15.39 8.59 21.21
C LEU A 183 14.87 7.95 19.93
N MET A 184 13.94 7.00 20.05
CA MET A 184 13.34 6.31 18.91
C MET A 184 12.62 7.28 17.97
N ALA A 185 11.88 8.26 18.51
CA ALA A 185 11.17 9.25 17.72
C ALA A 185 12.11 10.13 16.90
N HIS A 186 13.20 10.61 17.48
CA HIS A 186 14.20 11.41 16.75
C HIS A 186 14.93 10.57 15.71
N ALA A 187 15.32 9.33 16.04
CA ALA A 187 15.95 8.43 15.09
C ALA A 187 15.04 8.17 13.88
N LEU A 188 13.76 7.85 14.12
CA LEU A 188 12.79 7.65 13.04
C LEU A 188 12.60 8.92 12.20
N ALA A 189 12.45 10.09 12.83
CA ALA A 189 12.29 11.35 12.12
C ALA A 189 13.50 11.68 11.24
N ASN A 190 14.72 11.48 11.74
CA ASN A 190 15.94 11.70 10.98
C ASN A 190 16.09 10.72 9.82
N ILE A 191 15.77 9.43 10.02
CA ILE A 191 15.78 8.41 8.96
C ILE A 191 14.82 8.84 7.84
N LEU A 192 13.60 9.25 8.19
CA LEU A 192 12.61 9.72 7.22
C LEU A 192 13.08 10.97 6.47
N ALA A 193 13.64 11.95 7.18
CA ALA A 193 14.18 13.16 6.58
C ALA A 193 15.33 12.87 5.60
N LYS A 194 16.24 11.95 5.94
CA LYS A 194 17.34 11.51 5.05
C LYS A 194 16.85 10.74 3.83
N LEU A 195 15.68 10.11 3.91
CA LEU A 195 15.00 9.50 2.77
C LEU A 195 14.23 10.53 1.92
N GLY A 196 14.41 11.83 2.18
CA GLY A 196 13.82 12.92 1.41
C GLY A 196 12.36 13.24 1.77
N LYS A 197 11.88 12.77 2.93
CA LYS A 197 10.54 13.10 3.42
C LYS A 197 10.56 14.43 4.19
N GLU A 198 9.48 15.18 4.08
CA GLU A 198 9.12 16.23 5.04
C GLU A 198 8.64 15.54 6.32
N VAL A 199 9.06 16.02 7.49
CA VAL A 199 8.77 15.38 8.77
C VAL A 199 8.40 16.43 9.83
N ALA A 200 7.28 16.22 10.50
CA ALA A 200 6.89 16.93 11.71
C ALA A 200 6.91 15.95 12.89
N LEU A 201 7.57 16.34 13.98
CA LEU A 201 7.66 15.56 15.21
C LEU A 201 7.13 16.41 16.37
N ASN A 202 6.10 15.91 17.05
CA ASN A 202 5.57 16.48 18.29
C ASN A 202 5.84 15.51 19.45
N LEU A 203 6.34 16.04 20.58
CA LEU A 203 6.60 15.27 21.78
C LEU A 203 5.67 15.73 22.89
N VAL A 204 4.86 14.80 23.38
CA VAL A 204 3.87 15.08 24.40
C VAL A 204 4.24 14.33 25.67
N TYR A 205 4.36 15.10 26.73
CA TYR A 205 4.67 14.63 28.07
C TYR A 205 3.43 14.84 28.95
N ASP A 206 3.15 13.88 29.82
CA ASP A 206 2.22 14.14 30.91
C ASP A 206 2.86 15.06 31.96
N ALA A 207 2.03 15.59 32.87
CA ALA A 207 2.48 16.51 33.91
C ALA A 207 3.27 15.83 35.06
N ALA A 208 3.57 14.52 34.96
CA ALA A 208 4.14 13.76 36.06
C ALA A 208 5.67 13.96 36.16
N VAL A 209 6.18 14.19 37.37
CA VAL A 209 7.59 14.51 37.63
C VAL A 209 8.52 13.29 37.48
N ARG A 210 8.00 12.06 37.66
CA ARG A 210 8.70 10.78 37.42
C ARG A 210 7.70 9.68 37.05
N GLY A 211 8.07 8.78 36.14
CA GLY A 211 7.23 7.65 35.73
C GLY A 211 6.05 8.04 34.83
N GLY A 212 6.10 9.23 34.25
CA GLY A 212 5.07 9.74 33.34
C GLY A 212 5.02 9.00 32.01
N ASN A 213 3.86 9.00 31.40
CA ASN A 213 3.65 8.59 30.02
C ASN A 213 4.24 9.63 29.07
N ILE A 214 4.96 9.14 28.07
CA ILE A 214 5.47 9.92 26.97
C ILE A 214 4.89 9.35 25.68
N HIS A 215 4.43 10.24 24.79
CA HIS A 215 4.21 9.86 23.41
C HIS A 215 4.81 10.84 22.44
N ALA A 216 5.16 10.32 21.27
CA ALA A 216 5.66 11.06 20.13
C ALA A 216 4.69 10.89 18.97
N GLU A 217 4.30 11.98 18.36
CA GLU A 217 3.46 12.03 17.17
C GLU A 217 4.34 12.44 15.99
N ILE A 218 4.36 11.63 14.95
CA ILE A 218 5.18 11.86 13.76
C ILE A 218 4.28 11.89 12.54
N VAL A 219 4.36 12.97 11.78
CA VAL A 219 3.78 13.08 10.44
C VAL A 219 4.91 13.14 9.44
N TYR A 220 4.88 12.31 8.40
CA TYR A 220 5.86 12.40 7.31
C TYR A 220 5.20 12.34 5.94
N SER A 221 5.77 13.03 4.96
CA SER A 221 5.20 13.14 3.61
C SER A 221 6.26 13.34 2.52
N ASP A 222 5.91 12.99 1.28
CA ASP A 222 6.67 13.33 0.07
C ASP A 222 6.47 14.80 -0.38
N ALA A 223 5.62 15.55 0.31
CA ALA A 223 5.31 16.95 0.03
C ALA A 223 5.31 17.77 1.34
N PRO A 224 5.31 19.12 1.28
CA PRO A 224 5.18 19.95 2.49
C PRO A 224 4.00 19.54 3.38
N ILE A 225 4.24 19.55 4.69
CA ILE A 225 3.22 19.23 5.71
C ILE A 225 2.52 20.54 6.08
N ASP A 226 1.21 20.61 5.80
CA ASP A 226 0.38 21.78 6.14
C ASP A 226 -0.14 21.68 7.59
N VAL A 227 -0.62 20.50 8.00
CA VAL A 227 -1.16 20.25 9.35
C VAL A 227 -0.42 19.11 10.06
N PRO A 228 0.38 19.38 11.12
CA PRO A 228 1.15 18.36 11.81
C PRO A 228 0.40 17.67 12.96
N PHE A 229 -0.93 17.83 13.04
CA PHE A 229 -1.77 17.28 14.11
C PHE A 229 -2.77 16.26 13.57
N PHE A 230 -3.08 15.23 14.35
CA PHE A 230 -4.04 14.19 13.95
C PHE A 230 -4.73 13.54 15.15
N GLU A 231 -5.95 13.04 14.94
CA GLU A 231 -6.71 12.30 15.97
C GLU A 231 -6.46 10.80 15.94
N GLU A 232 -6.14 10.24 14.77
CA GLU A 232 -5.87 8.80 14.57
C GLU A 232 -4.62 8.64 13.69
N ALA A 233 -3.67 7.83 14.16
CA ALA A 233 -2.47 7.46 13.42
C ALA A 233 -2.74 6.31 12.42
N ASP A 234 -1.91 6.18 11.39
CA ASP A 234 -1.95 4.99 10.53
C ASP A 234 -1.34 3.79 11.27
N ILE A 235 -0.23 4.01 11.98
CA ILE A 235 0.46 2.99 12.78
C ILE A 235 0.78 3.56 14.17
N GLY A 236 0.46 2.82 15.21
CA GLY A 236 0.87 3.11 16.57
C GLY A 236 1.78 2.03 17.14
N LEU A 237 2.67 2.42 18.05
CA LEU A 237 3.54 1.53 18.82
C LEU A 237 3.40 1.85 20.31
N GLN A 238 3.04 0.85 21.13
CA GLN A 238 2.98 0.98 22.60
C GLN A 238 3.92 0.00 23.27
N LEU A 239 4.91 0.53 24.02
CA LEU A 239 5.91 -0.27 24.74
C LEU A 239 5.57 -0.48 26.22
N SER A 240 4.60 0.26 26.76
CA SER A 240 4.16 0.10 28.14
C SER A 240 3.44 -1.23 28.35
N LYS A 241 3.59 -1.81 29.55
CA LYS A 241 2.83 -3.01 29.97
C LYS A 241 1.35 -2.73 30.20
N THR A 242 0.97 -1.46 30.30
CA THR A 242 -0.43 -1.02 30.37
C THR A 242 -0.73 -0.21 29.12
N LEU A 243 -1.74 -0.63 28.36
CA LEU A 243 -2.13 0.06 27.14
C LEU A 243 -2.78 1.42 27.46
N ASN A 244 -2.31 2.46 26.79
CA ASN A 244 -2.94 3.77 26.81
C ASN A 244 -4.03 3.83 25.74
N LEU A 245 -5.29 3.73 26.18
CA LEU A 245 -6.47 3.75 25.32
C LEU A 245 -6.74 5.12 24.67
N ALA A 246 -6.08 6.20 25.13
CA ALA A 246 -6.19 7.50 24.48
C ALA A 246 -5.45 7.55 23.13
N ILE A 247 -4.47 6.66 22.93
CA ILE A 247 -3.71 6.57 21.68
C ILE A 247 -4.50 5.78 20.65
N ARG A 248 -4.88 6.45 19.55
CA ARG A 248 -5.66 5.85 18.46
C ARG A 248 -4.80 5.63 17.22
N ALA A 249 -4.86 4.42 16.68
CA ALA A 249 -4.27 4.10 15.38
C ALA A 249 -5.04 3.01 14.63
N LYS A 250 -4.98 3.04 13.31
CA LYS A 250 -5.58 2.01 12.43
C LYS A 250 -4.93 0.64 12.64
N HIS A 251 -3.63 0.61 12.89
CA HIS A 251 -2.84 -0.58 13.20
C HIS A 251 -1.94 -0.34 14.41
N MET A 252 -1.88 -1.29 15.34
CA MET A 252 -1.16 -1.14 16.60
C MET A 252 -0.16 -2.26 16.83
N LEU A 253 1.11 -1.89 16.94
CA LEU A 253 2.19 -2.70 17.49
C LEU A 253 2.20 -2.54 19.02
N ILE A 254 2.19 -3.64 19.77
CA ILE A 254 2.15 -3.59 21.23
C ILE A 254 3.17 -4.53 21.85
N GLU A 255 3.65 -4.17 23.03
CA GLU A 255 4.30 -5.12 23.95
C GLU A 255 3.31 -6.24 24.27
N SER A 256 3.68 -7.48 23.96
CA SER A 256 2.80 -8.64 24.12
C SER A 256 2.30 -8.83 25.55
N SER A 257 3.12 -8.48 26.56
CA SER A 257 2.74 -8.56 27.97
C SER A 257 1.68 -7.52 28.37
N ALA A 258 1.37 -6.56 27.50
CA ALA A 258 0.31 -5.57 27.72
C ALA A 258 -1.08 -6.05 27.32
N CYS A 259 -1.20 -7.24 26.71
CA CYS A 259 -2.48 -7.76 26.23
C CYS A 259 -2.61 -9.27 26.46
N ASP A 260 -3.66 -9.69 27.14
CA ASP A 260 -4.02 -11.10 27.26
C ASP A 260 -4.56 -11.69 25.94
N ALA A 261 -4.51 -13.02 25.82
CA ALA A 261 -4.88 -13.75 24.61
C ALA A 261 -6.36 -13.57 24.19
N GLU A 262 -7.27 -13.23 25.11
CA GLU A 262 -8.71 -13.06 24.84
C GLU A 262 -9.13 -11.60 24.70
N CYS A 263 -8.75 -10.97 23.59
CA CYS A 263 -9.12 -9.60 23.25
C CYS A 263 -10.58 -9.50 22.71
N LYS A 264 -11.58 -9.92 23.50
CA LYS A 264 -12.99 -10.03 23.06
C LYS A 264 -13.72 -8.67 22.94
N ARG A 265 -13.20 -7.60 23.56
CA ARG A 265 -13.82 -6.25 23.60
C ARG A 265 -12.79 -5.12 23.49
N CYS A 266 -11.69 -5.35 22.76
CA CYS A 266 -10.65 -4.35 22.63
C CYS A 266 -10.96 -3.42 21.44
N GLU A 267 -10.97 -2.12 21.68
CA GLU A 267 -11.10 -1.10 20.63
C GLU A 267 -9.83 -0.97 19.78
N ILE A 268 -8.71 -1.55 20.25
CA ILE A 268 -7.40 -1.51 19.60
C ILE A 268 -7.28 -2.61 18.55
N LYS A 269 -7.00 -2.21 17.31
CA LYS A 269 -6.71 -3.13 16.19
C LYS A 269 -5.25 -3.63 16.25
N CYS A 270 -5.03 -4.68 17.03
CA CYS A 270 -3.74 -5.35 17.21
C CYS A 270 -3.80 -6.85 16.82
N PRO A 271 -3.50 -7.20 15.55
CA PRO A 271 -3.34 -8.59 15.12
C PRO A 271 -2.35 -9.34 16.01
N ALA A 272 -2.48 -10.67 16.12
CA ALA A 272 -1.55 -11.47 16.92
C ALA A 272 -0.07 -11.27 16.50
N SER A 273 0.17 -11.10 15.20
CA SER A 273 1.49 -10.82 14.61
C SER A 273 2.09 -9.44 14.92
N ASP A 274 1.32 -8.58 15.58
CA ASP A 274 1.72 -7.24 15.98
C ASP A 274 1.87 -7.13 17.52
N ARG A 275 1.72 -8.25 18.24
CA ARG A 275 1.96 -8.37 19.69
C ARG A 275 3.33 -9.00 19.92
N ILE A 276 4.31 -8.17 20.27
CA ILE A 276 5.71 -8.61 20.28
C ILE A 276 6.25 -8.53 21.70
N PRO A 277 6.92 -9.58 22.20
CA PRO A 277 7.49 -9.60 23.55
C PRO A 277 8.80 -8.81 23.58
N PHE A 278 8.77 -7.51 23.28
CA PHE A 278 9.96 -6.68 23.11
C PHE A 278 10.90 -6.74 24.31
N GLU A 279 10.38 -6.65 25.53
CA GLU A 279 11.18 -6.74 26.76
C GLU A 279 11.91 -8.08 26.89
N LYS A 280 11.20 -9.18 26.62
CA LYS A 280 11.77 -10.53 26.64
C LYS A 280 12.85 -10.67 25.56
N LEU A 281 12.58 -10.22 24.34
CA LEU A 281 13.54 -10.29 23.23
C LEU A 281 14.80 -9.48 23.52
N ALA A 282 14.67 -8.29 24.12
CA ALA A 282 15.80 -7.45 24.49
C ALA A 282 16.69 -8.14 25.54
N VAL A 283 16.08 -8.77 26.55
CA VAL A 283 16.83 -9.48 27.60
C VAL A 283 17.46 -10.77 27.05
N GLU A 284 16.74 -11.57 26.28
CA GLU A 284 17.22 -12.87 25.78
C GLU A 284 18.31 -12.72 24.70
N GLN A 285 18.18 -11.76 23.80
CA GLN A 285 19.10 -11.61 22.66
C GLN A 285 20.21 -10.60 22.90
N PHE A 286 19.96 -9.57 23.73
CA PHE A 286 20.89 -8.46 23.94
C PHE A 286 21.27 -8.26 25.41
N SER A 287 20.87 -9.17 26.30
CA SER A 287 21.21 -9.17 27.75
C SER A 287 20.76 -7.91 28.51
N SER A 288 19.93 -7.05 27.92
CA SER A 288 19.56 -5.77 28.54
C SER A 288 18.24 -5.22 27.99
N PRO A 289 17.34 -4.73 28.87
CA PRO A 289 16.07 -4.12 28.45
C PRO A 289 16.24 -2.76 27.76
N ILE A 290 17.45 -2.18 27.76
CA ILE A 290 17.70 -0.89 27.09
C ILE A 290 17.51 -0.95 25.56
N PHE A 291 17.52 -2.15 24.98
CA PHE A 291 17.39 -2.38 23.53
C PHE A 291 15.94 -2.60 23.06
N VAL A 292 14.96 -2.54 23.97
CA VAL A 292 13.52 -2.67 23.65
C VAL A 292 13.11 -1.70 22.54
N ASN A 293 13.51 -0.43 22.66
CA ASN A 293 13.20 0.62 21.69
C ASN A 293 13.83 0.36 20.32
N MET A 294 15.03 -0.22 20.26
CA MET A 294 15.72 -0.51 19.00
C MET A 294 15.10 -1.69 18.27
N ILE A 295 14.73 -2.75 18.99
CA ILE A 295 13.97 -3.87 18.41
C ILE A 295 12.61 -3.35 17.90
N ALA A 296 11.93 -2.52 18.68
CA ALA A 296 10.65 -1.95 18.29
C ALA A 296 10.76 -1.02 17.08
N LEU A 297 11.81 -0.20 17.00
CA LEU A 297 12.12 0.62 15.83
C LEU A 297 12.34 -0.25 14.59
N GLY A 298 13.11 -1.33 14.71
CA GLY A 298 13.31 -2.30 13.63
C GLY A 298 12.00 -2.88 13.11
N ARG A 299 11.12 -3.31 14.01
CA ARG A 299 9.80 -3.82 13.63
C ARG A 299 8.96 -2.75 12.93
N LEU A 300 8.95 -1.53 13.48
CA LEU A 300 8.21 -0.41 12.91
C LEU A 300 8.70 -0.10 11.48
N LEU A 301 10.01 -0.03 11.25
CA LEU A 301 10.63 0.17 9.93
C LEU A 301 10.18 -0.90 8.92
N SER A 302 10.11 -2.16 9.36
CA SER A 302 9.60 -3.27 8.54
C SER A 302 8.14 -3.07 8.16
N LYS A 303 7.29 -2.66 9.11
CA LYS A 303 5.86 -2.43 8.88
C LYS A 303 5.56 -1.25 7.95
N ILE A 304 6.37 -0.19 8.00
CA ILE A 304 6.25 0.95 7.09
C ILE A 304 6.95 0.74 5.74
N GLY A 305 7.62 -0.42 5.55
CA GLY A 305 8.26 -0.79 4.29
C GLY A 305 9.54 -0.01 3.97
N ILE A 306 10.23 0.52 4.98
CA ILE A 306 11.53 1.17 4.77
C ILE A 306 12.61 0.11 4.61
N ASN A 307 13.35 0.16 3.51
CA ASN A 307 14.51 -0.69 3.31
C ASN A 307 15.64 -0.29 4.27
N ILE A 308 15.90 -1.09 5.30
CA ILE A 308 16.94 -0.79 6.29
C ILE A 308 18.36 -0.75 5.71
N GLU A 309 18.61 -1.42 4.58
CA GLU A 309 19.93 -1.42 3.94
C GLU A 309 20.29 -0.06 3.33
N THR A 310 19.29 0.80 3.08
CA THR A 310 19.51 2.17 2.60
C THR A 310 19.72 3.17 3.74
N VAL A 311 19.65 2.74 5.00
CA VAL A 311 19.69 3.62 6.17
C VAL A 311 21.07 3.62 6.81
N ASN A 312 21.66 4.81 6.97
CA ASN A 312 22.94 4.97 7.68
C ASN A 312 22.73 5.26 9.18
N PHE A 313 22.56 4.18 9.95
CA PHE A 313 22.34 4.23 11.39
C PHE A 313 23.52 4.79 12.21
N ALA A 314 24.75 4.76 11.67
CA ALA A 314 25.94 5.25 12.38
C ALA A 314 25.85 6.74 12.75
N SER A 315 25.02 7.49 12.01
CA SER A 315 24.80 8.92 12.23
C SER A 315 23.59 9.24 13.11
N GLU A 316 22.81 8.23 13.52
CA GLU A 316 21.54 8.43 14.24
C GLU A 316 21.63 8.19 15.74
N PHE A 317 22.61 7.41 16.17
CA PHE A 317 22.74 6.99 17.56
C PHE A 317 24.04 7.49 18.18
N PRO A 318 24.05 7.72 19.50
CA PRO A 318 25.30 7.92 20.23
C PRO A 318 26.29 6.78 19.96
N SER A 319 27.59 7.08 20.05
CA SER A 319 28.64 6.06 19.89
C SER A 319 28.53 4.92 20.91
N GLN A 320 27.92 5.19 22.06
CA GLN A 320 27.65 4.19 23.08
C GLN A 320 26.59 3.19 22.60
N PHE A 321 26.95 1.91 22.60
CA PHE A 321 26.12 0.78 22.12
C PHE A 321 25.72 0.86 20.64
N LEU A 322 26.47 1.58 19.80
CA LEU A 322 26.09 1.78 18.40
C LEU A 322 25.90 0.46 17.65
N ASN A 323 26.82 -0.49 17.80
CA ASN A 323 26.76 -1.77 17.10
C ASN A 323 25.57 -2.60 17.60
N GLU A 324 25.38 -2.67 18.91
CA GLU A 324 24.29 -3.40 19.55
C GLU A 324 22.92 -2.81 19.19
N ASN A 325 22.82 -1.48 19.06
CA ASN A 325 21.60 -0.82 18.58
C ASN A 325 21.30 -1.19 17.13
N ILE A 326 22.31 -1.21 16.26
CA ILE A 326 22.13 -1.60 14.85
C ILE A 326 21.69 -3.06 14.74
N GLU A 327 22.30 -3.96 15.51
CA GLU A 327 21.92 -5.38 15.54
C GLU A 327 20.51 -5.57 16.12
N ALA A 328 20.12 -4.82 17.15
CA ALA A 328 18.77 -4.82 17.70
C ALA A 328 17.71 -4.35 16.68
N ILE A 329 18.01 -3.31 15.90
CA ILE A 329 17.15 -2.85 14.80
C ILE A 329 17.00 -3.94 13.73
N ARG A 330 18.12 -4.54 13.28
CA ARG A 330 18.11 -5.62 12.29
C ARG A 330 17.31 -6.84 12.77
N TYR A 331 17.48 -7.19 14.04
CA TYR A 331 16.73 -8.27 14.67
C TYR A 331 15.22 -7.97 14.66
N GLY A 332 14.81 -6.78 15.12
CA GLY A 332 13.42 -6.35 15.10
C GLY A 332 12.82 -6.28 13.70
N TYR A 333 13.61 -5.87 12.70
CA TYR A 333 13.17 -5.77 11.30
C TYR A 333 12.85 -7.13 10.68
N THR A 334 13.66 -8.14 11.01
CA THR A 334 13.57 -9.50 10.48
C THR A 334 12.70 -10.44 11.32
N TYR A 335 12.17 -9.96 12.45
CA TYR A 335 11.32 -10.73 13.35
C TYR A 335 10.12 -11.33 12.61
N LYS A 336 9.99 -12.65 12.67
CA LYS A 336 8.86 -13.43 12.18
C LYS A 336 8.26 -14.16 13.37
N ASP A 337 6.92 -14.13 13.47
CA ASP A 337 6.17 -14.72 14.58
C ASP A 337 6.34 -16.25 14.66
#